data_AF-A0A1J3F5Y7-F1
#
_entry.id   AF-A0A1J3F5Y7-F1
#
_cell.length_a   1.000
_cell.length_b   1.000
_cell.length_c   1.000
_cell.angle_alpha   90.00
_cell.angle_beta   90.00
_cell.angle_gamma   90.00
#
_symmetry.space_group_name_H-M   'P 1'
#
loop_
_entity.id
_entity.type
_entity.pdbx_description
1 polymer ?
#
loop_
_entity_poly.entity_id
_entity_poly.type
_entity_poly.pdbx_seq_one_letter_code
_entity_poly.pdbx_strand_id
1 'polypeptide(L)' 'MAVDYEGFSIREYTRNIRSVEVRKCWPFSGDATGDLIHSLLPPITVAKFRWWSHELASLLTKSPDDSDPGFRRKAKA' A
#
# COMPACT_ATOMS: atom_id res chain seq x y z
N MET A 1 13.13 -16.47 18.67
CA MET A 1 12.66 -15.09 18.51
C MET A 1 12.44 -14.88 17.02
N ALA A 2 11.19 -14.96 16.55
CA ALA A 2 10.90 -14.60 15.16
C ALA A 2 11.17 -13.11 15.05
N VAL A 3 12.19 -12.73 14.28
CA VAL A 3 12.36 -11.34 13.89
C VAL A 3 11.20 -11.06 12.95
N ASP A 4 10.26 -10.24 13.39
CA ASP A 4 9.23 -9.69 12.52
C ASP A 4 9.97 -8.86 11.46
N TYR A 5 10.21 -9.46 10.30
CA TYR A 5 10.66 -8.74 9.13
C TYR A 5 9.46 -7.93 8.62
N GLU A 6 9.19 -6.81 9.28
CA GLU A 6 8.24 -5.81 8.80
C GLU A 6 8.82 -5.26 7.49
N GLY A 7 8.30 -5.78 6.37
CA GLY A 7 8.81 -5.49 5.05
C GLY A 7 8.80 -3.99 4.77
N PHE A 8 9.75 -3.52 3.97
CA PHE A 8 9.82 -2.10 3.60
C PHE A 8 8.57 -1.68 2.82
N SER A 9 7.84 -0.71 3.36
CA SER A 9 6.70 -0.07 2.69
C SER A 9 7.13 1.29 2.16
N ILE A 10 7.15 1.42 0.82
CA ILE A 10 7.42 2.69 0.14
C ILE A 10 6.48 3.78 0.67
N ARG A 11 5.19 3.48 0.83
CA ARG A 11 4.21 4.45 1.33
C ARG A 11 4.52 4.89 2.76
N GLU A 12 5.01 3.99 3.60
CA GLU A 12 5.38 4.28 4.99
C GLU A 12 6.63 5.15 5.07
N TYR A 13 7.64 4.81 4.27
CA TYR A 13 8.83 5.64 4.10
C TYR A 13 8.45 7.05 3.61
N THR A 14 7.64 7.15 2.55
CA THR A 14 7.19 8.45 2.01
C THR A 14 6.40 9.25 3.06
N ARG A 15 5.52 8.60 3.83
CA ARG A 15 4.79 9.26 4.93
C ARG A 15 5.76 9.84 5.97
N ASN A 16 6.78 9.08 6.34
CA ASN A 16 7.78 9.52 7.32
C ASN A 16 8.65 10.67 6.79
N ILE A 17 9.15 10.58 5.56
CA ILE A 17 9.92 11.66 4.93
C ILE A 17 9.08 12.93 4.82
N ARG A 18 7.79 12.81 4.48
CA ARG A 18 6.89 13.97 4.42
C ARG A 18 6.70 14.64 5.78
N SER A 19 6.75 13.92 6.90
CA SER A 19 6.68 14.52 8.24
C SER A 19 7.97 15.18 8.72
N VAL A 20 9.13 14.71 8.25
CA VAL A 20 10.44 15.25 8.69
C VAL A 20 10.96 16.32 7.73
N GLU A 21 10.77 16.12 6.42
CA GLU A 21 11.35 16.94 5.36
C GLU A 21 10.28 17.39 4.34
N VAL A 22 9.14 17.91 4.82
CA VAL A 22 7.98 18.27 3.98
C VAL A 22 8.33 19.17 2.79
N ARG A 23 9.34 20.04 2.96
CA ARG A 23 9.81 20.94 1.89
C ARG A 23 10.43 20.21 0.71
N LYS A 24 11.12 19.09 0.94
CA LYS A 24 11.63 18.25 -0.17
C LYS A 24 10.51 17.53 -0.92
N CYS A 25 9.34 17.39 -0.29
CA CYS A 25 8.16 16.79 -0.90
C CYS A 25 7.26 17.81 -1.62
N TRP A 26 7.63 19.09 -1.64
CA TRP A 26 6.85 20.14 -2.27
C TRP A 26 7.21 20.27 -3.77
N PRO A 27 6.25 20.05 -4.69
CA PRO A 27 6.54 20.02 -6.12
C PRO A 27 6.59 21.41 -6.78
N PHE A 28 6.13 22.45 -6.09
CA PHE A 28 6.04 23.79 -6.65
C PHE A 28 7.23 24.65 -6.26
N SER A 29 7.68 25.49 -7.19
CA SER A 29 8.70 26.50 -6.89
C SER A 29 8.12 27.58 -5.98
N GLY A 30 8.87 27.98 -4.95
CA GLY A 30 8.48 29.04 -4.03
C GLY A 30 8.69 28.65 -2.57
N ASP A 31 8.89 29.65 -1.73
CA ASP A 31 9.10 29.44 -0.30
C ASP A 31 7.74 29.45 0.42
N ALA A 32 7.20 28.25 0.63
CA ALA A 32 6.00 28.04 1.42
C ALA A 32 6.39 27.52 2.81
N THR A 33 5.67 27.98 3.84
CA THR A 33 5.85 27.49 5.22
C THR A 33 5.52 26.00 5.28
N GLY A 34 6.26 25.23 6.08
CA GLY A 34 6.07 23.77 6.20
C GLY A 34 4.63 23.37 6.50
N ASP A 35 3.92 24.12 7.35
CA ASP A 35 2.53 23.85 7.72
C ASP A 35 1.55 24.06 6.56
N LEU A 36 1.78 25.11 5.75
CA LEU A 36 0.99 25.37 4.55
C LEU A 36 1.20 24.24 3.54
N ILE A 37 2.44 23.82 3.34
CA ILE A 37 2.77 22.69 2.48
C ILE A 37 2.05 21.42 2.98
N HIS A 38 2.12 21.12 4.28
CA HIS A 38 1.45 19.96 4.88
C HIS A 38 -0.07 19.94 4.65
N SER A 39 -0.74 21.09 4.71
CA SER A 39 -2.20 21.17 4.51
C SER A 39 -2.63 21.08 3.05
N LEU A 40 -1.79 21.51 2.10
CA LEU A 40 -2.05 21.43 0.66
C LEU A 40 -1.76 20.05 0.06
N LEU A 41 -0.95 19.28 0.77
CA LEU A 41 -0.54 17.96 0.34
C LEU A 41 -1.64 16.91 0.64
N PRO A 42 -1.95 16.00 -0.30
CA PRO A 42 -3.01 15.02 -0.10
C PRO A 42 -2.72 14.10 1.10
N PRO A 43 -3.74 13.66 1.87
CA PRO A 43 -3.53 12.73 2.96
C PRO A 43 -2.86 11.42 2.47
N ILE A 44 -1.81 10.97 3.16
CA ILE A 44 -1.12 9.72 2.83
C ILE A 44 -1.52 8.64 3.84
N THR A 45 -2.42 7.75 3.42
CA THR A 45 -2.83 6.59 4.22
C THR A 45 -1.93 5.40 3.89
N VAL A 46 -1.21 4.91 4.89
CA VAL A 46 -0.47 3.64 4.80
C VAL A 46 -1.41 2.54 5.26
N ALA A 47 -2.04 1.86 4.30
CA ALA A 47 -2.74 0.63 4.62
C ALA A 47 -1.68 -0.42 4.96
N LYS A 48 -1.62 -0.85 6.22
CA LYS A 48 -0.84 -2.05 6.60
C LYS A 48 -1.40 -3.32 5.97
N PHE A 49 -2.64 -3.24 5.47
CA PHE A 49 -3.33 -4.34 4.81
C PHE A 49 -2.77 -4.57 3.42
N ARG A 50 -2.08 -5.70 3.27
CA ARG A 50 -1.66 -6.25 1.98
C ARG A 50 -2.95 -6.60 1.25
N TRP A 51 -3.16 -6.11 0.03
CA TRP A 51 -4.29 -6.55 -0.79
C TRP A 51 -4.38 -8.08 -0.84
N TRP A 52 -3.23 -8.75 -0.93
CA TRP A 52 -3.13 -10.20 -0.86
C TRP A 52 -3.63 -10.80 0.44
N SER A 53 -3.62 -10.13 1.60
CA SER A 53 -4.14 -10.72 2.83
C SER A 53 -5.66 -10.81 2.82
N HIS A 54 -6.35 -9.82 2.24
CA HIS A 54 -7.79 -9.92 2.00
C HIS A 54 -8.10 -10.97 0.95
N GLU A 55 -7.31 -11.04 -0.12
CA GLU A 55 -7.45 -12.06 -1.16
C GLU A 55 -7.18 -13.47 -0.62
N LEU A 56 -6.14 -13.66 0.20
CA LEU A 56 -5.85 -14.92 0.90
C LEU A 56 -6.96 -15.28 1.88
N ALA A 57 -7.44 -14.32 2.68
CA ALA A 57 -8.53 -14.56 3.60
C ALA A 57 -9.79 -14.99 2.85
N SER A 58 -10.09 -14.36 1.71
CA SER A 58 -11.20 -14.75 0.83
C SER A 58 -11.03 -16.14 0.22
N LEU A 59 -9.79 -16.56 -0.08
CA LEU A 59 -9.50 -17.91 -0.58
C LEU A 59 -9.58 -18.95 0.54
N LEU A 60 -9.15 -18.61 1.75
CA LEU A 60 -9.14 -19.50 2.90
C LEU A 60 -10.53 -19.69 3.51
N THR A 61 -11.40 -18.68 3.45
CA THR A 61 -12.81 -18.78 3.87
C THR A 61 -13.67 -19.51 2.84
N LYS A 62 -13.20 -19.61 1.58
CA LYS A 62 -13.82 -20.43 0.55
C LYS A 62 -13.34 -21.88 0.72
N SER A 63 -13.85 -22.54 1.75
CA SER A 63 -13.71 -23.99 1.96
C SER A 63 -13.99 -24.76 0.65
N PRO A 64 -13.26 -25.84 0.34
CA PRO A 64 -13.50 -26.68 -0.83
C PRO A 64 -14.68 -27.60 -0.52
N ASP A 65 -15.88 -27.04 -0.52
CA ASP A 65 -17.05 -27.85 -0.83
C ASP A 65 -17.80 -27.16 -1.96
N ASP A 66 -17.88 -27.92 -3.04
CA ASP A 66 -18.55 -27.66 -4.30
C ASP A 66 -17.87 -26.82 -5.41
N SER A 67 -17.78 -27.50 -6.56
CA SER A 67 -17.64 -26.99 -7.94
C SER A 67 -16.24 -26.59 -8.48
N ASP A 68 -15.58 -27.61 -9.06
CA ASP A 68 -14.72 -27.60 -10.27
C ASP A 68 -13.77 -26.40 -10.53
N PRO A 69 -12.43 -26.58 -10.43
CA PRO A 69 -11.48 -25.51 -10.73
C PRO A 69 -11.29 -25.38 -12.25
N GLY A 70 -12.23 -24.71 -12.91
CA GLY A 70 -12.15 -24.28 -14.30
C GLY A 70 -11.12 -23.15 -14.55
N PHE A 71 -9.95 -23.18 -13.91
CA PHE A 71 -8.83 -22.27 -14.21
C PHE A 71 -7.84 -22.93 -15.18
N ARG A 72 -8.33 -23.36 -16.35
CA ARG A 72 -7.47 -23.52 -17.53
C ARG A 72 -8.08 -22.73 -18.67
N ARG A 73 -7.59 -21.50 -18.86
CA ARG A 73 -7.77 -20.78 -20.12
C ARG A 73 -7.10 -21.62 -21.22
N LYS A 74 -7.88 -22.33 -22.03
CA LYS A 74 -7.38 -22.93 -23.27
C LYS A 74 -7.11 -21.77 -24.22
N ALA A 75 -5.82 -21.53 -24.52
CA ALA A 75 -5.46 -20.75 -25.70
C ALA A 75 -5.91 -21.55 -26.93
N LYS A 76 -6.75 -20.95 -27.78
CA LYS A 76 -7.02 -21.46 -29.13
C LYS A 76 -5.87 -21.00 -30.03
N ALA A 77 -5.24 -21.96 -30.70
CA ALA A 77 -4.55 -21.76 -31.97
C ALA A 77 -5.36 -22.49 -33.04
#